data_AF-A0A534KGI7-F1
#
_entry.id   AF-A0A534KGI7-F1
#
_cell.length_a   1.000
_cell.length_b   1.000
_cell.length_c   1.000
_cell.angle_alpha   90.00
_cell.angle_beta   90.00
_cell.angle_gamma   90.00
#
_symmetry.space_group_name_H-M   'P 1'
#
loop_
_entity.id
_entity.type
_entity.pdbx_description
1 polymer ?
#
loop_
_entity_poly.entity_id
_entity_poly.type
_entity_poly.pdbx_seq_one_letter_code
_entity_poly.pdbx_strand_id
1 'polypeptide(L)'
;ATTKLSKAEWLAAKVVFYVLLLFLSVAIMMLVGIGVFGMKARLTPVAVLLIIAGAFEFTSLGMVLGIFVRDPGTGEALANAIGFPMMFLAGSFFPIDSMPSFLQTIARALPLTYINEGLRATMVLANDGTAVTYLLITLGFAVVFFVIGARGLSWKSK
;
A
#
# COMPACT_ATOMS: atom_id res chain seq x y z
N ALA A 1 9.54 -0.93 38.91
CA ALA A 1 10.55 -0.54 37.91
C ALA A 1 9.84 -0.28 36.58
N THR A 2 9.61 0.98 36.22
CA THR A 2 9.07 1.36 34.92
C THR A 2 10.26 1.61 33.99
N THR A 3 10.62 0.61 33.19
CA THR A 3 11.63 0.77 32.14
C THR A 3 11.10 1.83 31.18
N LYS A 4 11.67 3.04 31.25
CA LYS A 4 11.34 4.15 30.37
C LYS A 4 11.89 3.82 28.98
N LEU A 5 11.14 3.01 28.23
CA LEU A 5 11.37 2.88 26.79
C LEU A 5 11.34 4.28 26.18
N SER A 6 12.41 4.66 25.50
CA SER A 6 12.41 5.90 24.74
C SER A 6 11.34 5.82 23.66
N LYS A 7 10.73 6.96 23.33
CA LYS A 7 9.71 7.03 22.28
C LYS A 7 10.24 6.50 20.94
N ALA A 8 11.54 6.65 20.70
CA ALA A 8 12.23 6.14 19.51
C ALA A 8 12.32 4.61 19.50
N GLU A 9 12.67 3.97 20.62
CA GLU A 9 12.71 2.51 20.72
C GLU A 9 11.33 1.89 20.53
N TRP A 10 10.29 2.48 21.12
CA TRP A 10 8.92 2.01 20.95
C TRP A 10 8.45 2.14 19.49
N LEU A 11 8.75 3.27 18.84
CA LEU A 11 8.39 3.49 17.43
C LEU A 11 9.16 2.52 16.51
N ALA A 12 10.46 2.37 16.71
CA ALA A 12 11.28 1.44 15.95
C ALA A 12 10.78 0.00 16.09
N ALA A 13 10.47 -0.43 17.31
CA ALA A 13 9.89 -1.75 17.57
C ALA A 13 8.57 -1.96 16.82
N LYS A 14 7.69 -0.96 16.80
CA LYS A 14 6.45 -1.03 16.01
C LYS A 14 6.70 -1.12 14.52
N VAL A 15 7.60 -0.31 13.97
CA VAL A 15 7.93 -0.34 12.54
C VAL A 15 8.45 -1.72 12.15
N VAL A 16 9.43 -2.25 12.91
CA VAL A 16 9.96 -3.59 12.69
C VAL A 16 8.87 -4.65 12.77
N PHE A 17 8.01 -4.58 13.79
CA PHE A 17 6.90 -5.52 13.97
C PHE A 17 5.95 -5.53 12.77
N TYR A 18 5.50 -4.35 12.30
CA TYR A 18 4.60 -4.26 11.15
C TYR A 18 5.27 -4.71 9.85
N VAL A 19 6.55 -4.37 9.64
CA VAL A 19 7.30 -4.85 8.47
C VAL A 19 7.39 -6.37 8.46
N LEU A 20 7.72 -7.00 9.60
CA LEU A 20 7.76 -8.45 9.73
C LEU A 20 6.39 -9.09 9.46
N LEU A 21 5.33 -8.50 10.01
CA LEU A 21 3.95 -8.92 9.76
C LEU A 21 3.57 -8.86 8.27
N LEU A 22 4.01 -7.80 7.58
CA LEU A 22 3.74 -7.60 6.16
C LEU A 22 4.44 -8.67 5.32
N PHE A 23 5.73 -8.93 5.57
CA PHE A 23 6.46 -10.02 4.91
C PHE A 23 5.86 -11.40 5.20
N LEU A 24 5.48 -11.65 6.46
CA LEU A 24 4.84 -12.90 6.86
C LEU A 24 3.50 -13.10 6.14
N SER A 25 2.68 -12.04 6.07
CA SER A 25 1.41 -12.05 5.37
C SER A 25 1.59 -12.37 3.87
N VAL A 26 2.53 -11.71 3.20
CA VAL A 26 2.87 -11.98 1.79
C VAL A 26 3.33 -13.42 1.61
N ALA A 27 4.21 -13.92 2.49
CA ALA A 27 4.71 -15.29 2.43
C ALA A 27 3.58 -16.32 2.56
N ILE A 28 2.67 -16.14 3.53
CA ILE A 28 1.51 -17.03 3.73
C ILE A 28 0.60 -16.99 2.49
N MET A 29 0.29 -15.80 1.96
CA MET A 29 -0.54 -15.67 0.76
C MET A 29 0.08 -16.40 -0.44
N MET A 30 1.40 -16.31 -0.63
CA MET A 30 2.08 -17.05 -1.70
C MET A 30 2.08 -18.56 -1.47
N LEU A 31 2.35 -19.03 -0.25
CA LEU A 31 2.33 -20.45 0.07
C LEU A 31 0.97 -21.08 -0.21
N VAL A 32 -0.12 -20.40 0.19
CA VAL A 32 -1.48 -20.84 -0.10
C VAL A 32 -1.77 -20.76 -1.60
N GLY A 33 -1.40 -19.67 -2.27
CA GLY A 33 -1.60 -19.51 -3.71
C GLY A 33 -0.90 -20.59 -4.55
N ILE A 34 0.35 -20.92 -4.21
CA ILE A 34 1.12 -21.97 -4.90
C ILE A 34 0.60 -23.36 -4.51
N GLY A 35 0.40 -23.62 -3.22
CA GLY A 35 0.10 -24.96 -2.70
C GLY A 35 -1.34 -25.42 -2.94
N VAL A 36 -2.31 -24.51 -2.87
CA VAL A 36 -3.74 -24.84 -3.03
C VAL A 36 -4.23 -24.57 -4.46
N PHE A 37 -3.82 -23.44 -5.04
CA PHE A 37 -4.33 -22.98 -6.34
C PHE A 37 -3.37 -23.25 -7.51
N GLY A 38 -2.17 -23.81 -7.26
CA GLY A 38 -1.19 -24.10 -8.31
C GLY A 38 -0.64 -22.85 -9.00
N MET A 39 -0.71 -21.69 -8.34
CA MET A 39 -0.30 -20.42 -8.92
C MET A 39 1.21 -20.42 -9.21
N LYS A 40 1.59 -20.13 -10.47
CA LYS A 40 2.99 -19.92 -10.85
C LYS A 40 3.40 -18.48 -10.62
N ALA A 41 3.47 -18.06 -9.35
CA ALA A 41 3.96 -16.73 -8.98
C ALA A 41 5.45 -16.77 -8.70
N ARG A 42 6.19 -15.79 -9.23
CA ARG A 42 7.63 -15.62 -8.95
C ARG A 42 7.86 -14.33 -8.18
N LEU A 43 8.66 -14.41 -7.12
CA LEU A 43 9.14 -13.23 -6.43
C LEU A 43 10.32 -12.64 -7.23
N THR A 44 10.08 -11.54 -7.93
CA THR A 44 11.11 -10.81 -8.67
C THR A 44 11.65 -9.65 -7.81
N PRO A 45 12.85 -9.13 -8.10
CA PRO A 45 13.34 -7.91 -7.44
C PRO A 45 12.39 -6.73 -7.60
N VAL A 46 11.74 -6.60 -8.76
CA VAL A 46 10.76 -5.54 -9.04
C VAL A 46 9.51 -5.68 -8.15
N ALA A 47 9.05 -6.91 -7.89
CA ALA A 47 7.95 -7.15 -6.96
C ALA A 47 8.29 -6.66 -5.54
N VAL A 48 9.52 -6.93 -5.07
CA VAL A 48 9.98 -6.46 -3.75
C VAL A 48 10.01 -4.93 -3.70
N LEU A 49 10.53 -4.27 -4.74
CA LEU A 49 10.54 -2.81 -4.83
C LEU A 49 9.13 -2.22 -4.86
N LEU A 50 8.19 -2.85 -5.57
CA LEU A 50 6.78 -2.45 -5.59
C LEU A 50 6.13 -2.56 -4.21
N ILE A 51 6.41 -3.63 -3.46
CA ILE A 51 5.89 -3.79 -2.09
C ILE A 51 6.44 -2.68 -1.18
N ILE A 52 7.73 -2.36 -1.28
CA ILE A 52 8.35 -1.28 -0.49
C ILE A 52 7.77 0.08 -0.89
N ALA A 53 7.64 0.35 -2.19
CA ALA A 53 7.07 1.59 -2.71
C ALA A 53 5.61 1.75 -2.28
N GLY A 54 4.81 0.68 -2.34
CA GLY A 54 3.43 0.68 -1.88
C GLY A 54 3.30 0.91 -0.38
N ALA A 55 4.17 0.29 0.44
CA ALA A 55 4.21 0.56 1.88
C ALA A 55 4.50 2.04 2.17
N PHE A 56 5.43 2.65 1.43
CA PHE A 56 5.73 4.08 1.55
C PHE A 56 4.56 4.95 1.06
N GLU A 57 3.91 4.58 -0.03
CA GLU A 57 2.74 5.27 -0.59
C GLU A 57 1.57 5.30 0.40
N PHE A 58 1.19 4.15 0.98
CA PHE A 58 0.08 4.08 1.93
C PHE A 58 0.42 4.74 3.27
N THR A 59 1.68 4.68 3.70
CA THR A 59 2.14 5.44 4.88
C THR A 59 1.95 6.94 4.62
N SER A 60 2.35 7.41 3.44
CA SER A 60 2.22 8.81 3.03
C SER A 60 0.76 9.24 2.88
N LEU A 61 -0.10 8.37 2.33
CA LEU A 61 -1.54 8.59 2.28
C LEU A 61 -2.13 8.69 3.70
N GLY A 62 -1.70 7.82 4.62
CA GLY A 62 -2.06 7.90 6.03
C GLY A 62 -1.67 9.22 6.67
N MET A 63 -0.50 9.79 6.32
CA MET A 63 -0.09 11.12 6.77
C MET A 63 -1.04 12.22 6.25
N VAL A 64 -1.45 12.15 4.99
CA VAL A 64 -2.43 13.09 4.41
C VAL A 64 -3.77 13.01 5.15
N LEU A 65 -4.29 11.79 5.36
CA LEU A 65 -5.52 11.60 6.11
C LEU A 65 -5.39 12.12 7.56
N GLY A 66 -4.22 11.91 8.17
CA GLY A 66 -3.90 12.38 9.52
C GLY A 66 -4.05 13.89 9.72
N ILE A 67 -3.98 14.71 8.66
CA ILE A 67 -4.24 16.16 8.74
C ILE A 67 -5.67 16.46 9.21
N PHE A 68 -6.64 15.62 8.82
CA PHE A 68 -8.05 15.82 9.09
C PHE A 68 -8.54 15.07 10.34
N VAL A 69 -7.71 14.18 10.87
CA VAL A 69 -8.04 13.30 12.00
C VAL A 69 -7.80 14.02 13.32
N ARG A 70 -8.83 14.11 14.16
CA ARG A 70 -8.74 14.75 15.49
C ARG A 70 -8.49 13.78 16.63
N ASP A 71 -8.89 12.52 16.45
CA ASP A 71 -8.78 11.43 17.41
C ASP A 71 -8.47 10.11 16.69
N PRO A 72 -7.81 9.14 17.35
CA PRO A 72 -7.42 7.88 16.71
C PRO A 72 -8.56 7.07 16.11
N GLY A 73 -9.76 7.11 16.72
CA GLY A 73 -10.93 6.35 16.26
C GLY A 73 -11.45 6.87 14.93
N THR A 74 -11.51 8.19 14.76
CA THR A 74 -11.86 8.83 13.48
C THR A 74 -10.83 8.49 12.39
N GLY A 75 -9.55 8.35 12.76
CA GLY A 75 -8.50 7.93 11.83
C GLY A 75 -8.72 6.54 11.25
N GLU A 76 -9.03 5.57 12.12
CA GLU A 76 -9.36 4.21 11.70
C GLU A 76 -10.64 4.17 10.84
N ALA A 77 -11.69 4.88 11.25
CA ALA A 77 -12.93 4.96 10.50
C ALA A 77 -12.73 5.53 9.09
N LEU A 78 -11.95 6.62 8.95
CA LEU A 78 -11.62 7.21 7.64
C LEU A 78 -10.78 6.25 6.78
N ALA A 79 -9.77 5.60 7.37
CA ALA A 79 -8.95 4.64 6.65
C ALA A 79 -9.80 3.48 6.10
N ASN A 80 -10.73 2.95 6.90
CA ASN A 80 -11.63 1.88 6.45
C ASN A 80 -12.66 2.37 5.42
N ALA A 81 -13.23 3.56 5.61
CA ALA A 81 -14.21 4.15 4.70
C ALA A 81 -13.64 4.41 3.29
N ILE A 82 -12.33 4.71 3.19
CA ILE A 82 -11.63 4.88 1.91
C ILE A 82 -11.07 3.55 1.40
N GLY A 83 -10.43 2.79 2.29
CA GLY A 83 -9.74 1.55 1.94
C GLY A 83 -10.68 0.47 1.42
N PHE A 84 -11.88 0.35 2.01
CA PHE A 84 -12.83 -0.69 1.63
C PHE A 84 -13.35 -0.50 0.19
N PRO A 85 -13.90 0.67 -0.22
CA PRO A 85 -14.24 0.91 -1.63
C PRO A 85 -13.04 0.78 -2.57
N MET A 86 -11.87 1.30 -2.16
CA MET A 86 -10.65 1.26 -2.97
C MET A 86 -10.23 -0.18 -3.28
N MET A 87 -10.34 -1.11 -2.32
CA MET A 87 -9.97 -2.51 -2.48
C MET A 87 -10.77 -3.22 -3.60
N PHE A 88 -12.05 -2.88 -3.79
CA PHE A 88 -12.87 -3.45 -4.86
C PHE A 88 -12.60 -2.77 -6.22
N LEU A 89 -12.43 -1.45 -6.21
CA LEU A 89 -12.27 -0.66 -7.44
C LEU A 89 -10.86 -0.76 -8.02
N ALA A 90 -9.83 -0.97 -7.20
CA ALA A 90 -8.43 -0.92 -7.63
C ALA A 90 -7.93 -2.17 -8.36
N GLY A 91 -8.82 -3.07 -8.80
CA GLY A 91 -8.40 -4.24 -9.57
C GLY A 91 -7.90 -5.44 -8.75
N SER A 92 -7.94 -5.38 -7.41
CA SER A 92 -7.49 -6.50 -6.54
C SER A 92 -8.40 -7.73 -6.67
N PHE A 93 -9.72 -7.51 -6.67
CA PHE A 93 -10.71 -8.60 -6.73
C PHE A 93 -11.24 -8.86 -8.15
N PHE A 94 -11.50 -7.80 -8.89
CA PHE A 94 -12.06 -7.86 -10.24
C PHE A 94 -11.08 -7.21 -11.21
N PRO A 95 -10.70 -7.85 -12.32
CA PRO A 95 -9.85 -7.22 -13.33
C PRO A 95 -10.47 -5.92 -13.83
N ILE A 96 -9.68 -4.84 -13.92
CA ILE A 96 -10.19 -3.52 -14.31
C ILE A 96 -10.80 -3.56 -15.71
N ASP A 97 -10.22 -4.33 -16.63
CA ASP A 97 -10.69 -4.46 -18.01
C ASP A 97 -12.12 -5.06 -18.11
N SER A 98 -12.57 -5.77 -17.08
CA SER A 98 -13.93 -6.33 -17.01
C SER A 98 -14.99 -5.33 -16.51
N MET A 99 -14.58 -4.16 -16.01
CA MET A 99 -15.48 -3.16 -15.47
C MET A 99 -16.03 -2.23 -16.56
N PRO A 100 -17.21 -1.62 -16.38
CA PRO A 100 -17.69 -0.51 -17.22
C PRO A 100 -16.69 0.64 -17.32
N SER A 101 -16.65 1.35 -18.46
CA SER A 101 -15.69 2.43 -18.75
C SER A 101 -15.62 3.52 -17.68
N PHE A 102 -16.75 3.87 -17.08
CA PHE A 102 -16.81 4.82 -15.97
C PHE A 102 -16.04 4.32 -14.74
N LEU A 103 -16.23 3.06 -14.35
CA LEU A 103 -15.52 2.46 -13.21
C LEU A 103 -14.03 2.27 -13.51
N GLN A 104 -13.65 1.95 -14.75
CA GLN A 104 -12.24 1.90 -15.15
C GLN A 104 -11.54 3.25 -14.95
N THR A 105 -12.25 4.35 -15.22
CA THR A 105 -11.71 5.70 -15.07
C THR A 105 -11.46 6.01 -13.59
N ILE A 106 -12.41 5.65 -12.71
CA ILE A 106 -12.24 5.79 -11.26
C ILE A 106 -11.11 4.90 -10.76
N ALA A 107 -11.06 3.64 -11.19
CA ALA A 107 -10.03 2.68 -10.81
C ALA A 107 -8.63 3.22 -11.12
N ARG A 108 -8.43 3.79 -12.31
CA ARG A 108 -7.14 4.38 -12.72
C ARG A 108 -6.75 5.64 -11.93
N ALA A 109 -7.68 6.29 -11.25
CA ALA A 109 -7.34 7.38 -10.33
C ALA A 109 -6.85 6.88 -8.95
N LEU A 110 -7.07 5.60 -8.63
CA LEU A 110 -6.72 5.04 -7.33
C LEU A 110 -5.25 4.62 -7.28
N PRO A 111 -4.50 4.99 -6.22
CA PRO A 111 -3.10 4.62 -6.06
C PRO A 111 -2.87 3.10 -6.05
N LEU A 112 -3.76 2.37 -5.35
CA LEU A 112 -3.70 0.91 -5.19
C LEU A 112 -3.70 0.16 -6.52
N THR A 113 -4.30 0.73 -7.57
CA THR A 113 -4.38 0.12 -8.90
C THR A 113 -3.01 -0.16 -9.48
N TYR A 114 -2.08 0.78 -9.32
CA TYR A 114 -0.75 0.68 -9.91
C TYR A 114 0.11 -0.37 -9.18
N ILE A 115 -0.08 -0.54 -7.87
CA ILE A 115 0.57 -1.61 -7.12
C ILE A 115 0.05 -2.98 -7.59
N ASN A 116 -1.28 -3.14 -7.68
CA ASN A 116 -1.90 -4.40 -8.10
C ASN A 116 -1.45 -4.80 -9.51
N GLU A 117 -1.54 -3.88 -10.47
CA GLU A 117 -1.16 -4.14 -11.86
C GLU A 117 0.36 -4.33 -12.02
N GLY A 118 1.18 -3.61 -11.24
CA GLY A 118 2.62 -3.82 -11.19
C GLY A 118 3.00 -5.22 -10.70
N LEU A 119 2.40 -5.65 -9.58
CA LEU A 119 2.62 -6.99 -9.03
C LEU A 119 2.13 -8.08 -9.98
N ARG A 120 0.97 -7.90 -10.61
CA ARG A 120 0.43 -8.82 -11.62
C ARG A 120 1.38 -8.91 -12.82
N ALA A 121 1.87 -7.78 -13.32
CA ALA A 121 2.78 -7.72 -14.46
C ALA A 121 4.08 -8.50 -14.20
N THR A 122 4.73 -8.31 -13.06
CA THR A 122 6.00 -8.99 -12.77
C THR A 122 5.83 -10.42 -12.27
N MET A 123 4.91 -10.66 -11.32
CA MET A 123 4.81 -11.96 -10.65
C MET A 123 4.08 -13.03 -11.48
N VAL A 124 3.12 -12.61 -12.31
CA VAL A 124 2.23 -13.52 -13.05
C VAL A 124 2.55 -13.50 -14.54
N LEU A 125 2.67 -12.30 -15.13
CA LEU A 125 2.88 -12.13 -16.58
C LEU A 125 4.36 -12.12 -16.99
N ALA A 126 5.29 -12.12 -16.02
CA ALA A 126 6.74 -12.01 -16.25
C ALA A 126 7.14 -10.82 -17.14
N ASN A 127 6.40 -9.71 -17.03
CA ASN A 127 6.63 -8.48 -17.76
C ASN A 127 7.17 -7.39 -16.83
N ASP A 128 8.48 -7.38 -16.65
CA ASP A 128 9.16 -6.43 -15.77
C ASP A 128 9.18 -5.00 -16.33
N GLY A 129 9.12 -4.81 -17.66
CA GLY A 129 9.10 -3.48 -18.27
C GLY A 129 7.84 -2.69 -17.90
N THR A 130 6.68 -3.35 -17.98
CA THR A 130 5.41 -2.78 -17.52
C THR A 130 5.42 -2.60 -15.99
N ALA A 131 5.96 -3.55 -15.24
CA ALA A 131 6.03 -3.46 -13.79
C ALA A 131 6.88 -2.28 -13.30
N VAL A 132 8.00 -1.99 -13.96
CA VAL A 132 8.83 -0.80 -13.67
C VAL A 132 8.07 0.49 -13.94
N THR A 133 7.26 0.53 -14.99
CA THR A 133 6.42 1.71 -15.27
C THR A 133 5.43 1.95 -14.14
N TYR A 134 4.78 0.89 -13.67
CA TYR A 134 3.88 0.98 -12.52
C TYR A 134 4.59 1.34 -11.22
N LEU A 135 5.79 0.81 -11.00
CA LEU A 135 6.64 1.20 -9.86
C LEU A 135 6.92 2.71 -9.85
N LEU A 136 7.25 3.31 -11.00
CA LEU A 136 7.49 4.74 -11.10
C LEU A 136 6.23 5.56 -10.80
N ILE A 137 5.06 5.10 -11.25
CA ILE A 137 3.78 5.76 -10.96
C ILE A 137 3.46 5.70 -9.47
N THR A 138 3.57 4.51 -8.86
CA THR A 138 3.43 4.29 -7.41
C THR A 138 4.37 5.21 -6.61
N LEU A 139 5.64 5.32 -7.00
CA LEU A 139 6.58 6.25 -6.37
C LEU A 139 6.16 7.71 -6.56
N GLY A 140 5.61 8.07 -7.73
CA GLY A 140 5.06 9.39 -8.00
C GLY A 140 3.93 9.75 -7.02
N PHE A 141 2.95 8.87 -6.84
CA PHE A 141 1.90 9.04 -5.84
C PHE A 141 2.46 9.13 -4.42
N ALA A 142 3.39 8.25 -4.06
CA ALA A 142 4.02 8.24 -2.75
C ALA A 142 4.69 9.59 -2.44
N VAL A 143 5.47 10.13 -3.38
CA VAL A 143 6.10 11.44 -3.25
C VAL A 143 5.06 12.55 -3.13
N VAL A 144 4.03 12.54 -3.97
CA VAL A 144 2.95 13.56 -3.93
C VAL A 144 2.26 13.54 -2.57
N PHE A 145 1.81 12.38 -2.08
CA PHE A 145 1.17 12.26 -0.78
C PHE A 145 2.12 12.62 0.36
N PHE A 146 3.39 12.22 0.29
CA PHE A 146 4.37 12.55 1.32
C PHE A 146 4.57 14.06 1.42
N VAL A 147 4.71 14.73 0.27
CA VAL A 147 4.88 16.19 0.20
C VAL A 147 3.64 16.93 0.71
N ILE A 148 2.43 16.48 0.34
CA ILE A 148 1.19 17.06 0.84
C ILE A 148 1.06 16.85 2.35
N GLY A 149 1.28 15.62 2.82
CA GLY A 149 1.25 15.25 4.23
C GLY A 149 2.24 16.07 5.06
N ALA A 150 3.51 16.12 4.63
CA ALA A 150 4.57 16.84 5.31
C ALA A 150 4.32 18.36 5.38
N ARG A 151 3.71 18.96 4.35
CA ARG A 151 3.35 20.38 4.36
C ARG A 151 2.07 20.69 5.14
N GLY A 152 1.10 19.77 5.11
CA GLY A 152 -0.17 19.92 5.82
C GLY A 152 -0.06 19.68 7.33
N LEU A 153 0.94 18.92 7.76
CA LEU A 153 1.37 18.83 9.17
C LEU A 153 2.03 20.15 9.61
N SER A 154 1.24 21.22 9.70
CA SER A 154 1.64 22.39 10.47
C SER A 154 1.67 21.98 11.94
N TRP A 155 2.79 22.24 12.60
CA TRP A 155 3.05 21.92 14.00
C TRP A 155 2.13 22.74 14.92
N LYS A 156 0.84 22.40 14.98
CA LYS A 156 0.03 22.79 16.14
C LYS A 156 0.41 21.84 17.26
N SER A 157 1.35 22.31 18.08
CA SER A 157 1.51 21.88 19.47
C SER A 157 0.12 21.69 20.07
N LYS A 158 -0.28 20.44 20.23
CA LYS A 158 -1.40 20.02 21.06
C LYS A 158 -0.81 19.32 22.27
#